data_AF-A0A925YRC0-F1
#
_entry.id   AF-A0A925YRC0-F1
#
_cell.length_a   1.000
_cell.length_b   1.000
_cell.length_c   1.000
_cell.angle_alpha   90.00
_cell.angle_beta   90.00
_cell.angle_gamma   90.00
#
_symmetry.space_group_name_H-M   'P 1'
#
loop_
_entity.id
_entity.type
_entity.pdbx_description
1 polymer ?
#
loop_
_entity_poly.entity_id
_entity_poly.type
_entity_poly.pdbx_seq_one_letter_code
_entity_poly.pdbx_strand_id
1 'polypeptide(L)'
;MTDPGEKPTSDGFADFERRLDKTLEAKRGAAGPDMQEGSAAGLAMRAVTELLVGLAVCMVGGYYADRYFGTAPWIMLALMPFGLAAGVMNVMRLANSKRADDVLGGKGPVAPSVKDDED
;
A
#
# COMPACT_ATOMS: atom_id res chain seq x y z
N MET A 1 -48.57 -24.18 -18.29
CA MET A 1 -47.58 -24.67 -17.31
C MET A 1 -46.72 -23.47 -16.96
N THR A 2 -47.09 -22.74 -15.92
CA THR A 2 -46.41 -21.53 -15.46
C THR A 2 -45.37 -21.96 -14.46
N ASP A 3 -44.09 -21.71 -14.71
CA ASP A 3 -43.06 -21.77 -13.67
C ASP A 3 -42.59 -20.33 -13.38
N PRO A 4 -42.81 -19.81 -12.15
CA PRO A 4 -42.52 -18.42 -11.81
C PRO A 4 -41.18 -18.28 -11.08
N GLY A 5 -40.29 -17.43 -11.58
CA GLY A 5 -39.42 -16.64 -10.69
C GLY A 5 -37.91 -16.93 -10.67
N GLU A 6 -37.28 -17.35 -11.76
CA GLU A 6 -35.82 -17.40 -11.82
C GLU A 6 -35.25 -15.98 -11.96
N LYS A 7 -34.77 -15.43 -10.84
CA LYS A 7 -34.21 -14.06 -10.76
C LYS A 7 -32.81 -14.08 -11.39
N PRO A 8 -32.57 -13.48 -12.56
CA PRO A 8 -31.35 -13.68 -13.34
C PRO A 8 -30.17 -12.81 -12.88
N THR A 9 -30.11 -12.43 -11.60
CA THR A 9 -29.13 -11.45 -11.11
C THR A 9 -28.12 -12.02 -10.12
N SER A 10 -28.37 -13.12 -9.41
CA SER A 10 -27.43 -13.63 -8.39
C SER A 10 -26.17 -14.28 -8.97
N ASP A 11 -26.32 -15.03 -10.05
CA ASP A 11 -25.29 -15.99 -10.48
C ASP A 11 -24.12 -15.31 -11.20
N GLY A 12 -24.40 -14.25 -11.98
CA GLY A 12 -23.36 -13.45 -12.64
C GLY A 12 -22.53 -12.61 -11.66
N PHE A 13 -23.15 -12.11 -10.58
CA PHE A 13 -22.41 -11.42 -9.53
C PHE A 13 -21.55 -12.39 -8.72
N ALA A 14 -22.05 -13.59 -8.42
CA ALA A 14 -21.27 -14.63 -7.75
C ALA A 14 -20.03 -15.05 -8.55
N ASP A 15 -20.15 -15.17 -9.88
CA ASP A 15 -19.00 -15.44 -10.75
C ASP A 15 -18.01 -14.27 -10.84
N PHE A 16 -18.49 -13.02 -10.81
CA PHE A 16 -17.64 -11.83 -10.74
C PHE A 16 -16.87 -11.77 -9.42
N GLU A 17 -17.55 -11.96 -8.29
CA GLU A 17 -16.93 -12.03 -6.96
C GLU A 17 -15.88 -13.14 -6.91
N ARG A 18 -16.20 -14.32 -7.44
CA ARG A 18 -15.27 -15.45 -7.49
C ARG A 18 -14.04 -15.17 -8.34
N ARG A 19 -14.16 -14.36 -9.40
CA ARG A 19 -13.02 -13.90 -10.22
C ARG A 19 -12.23 -12.79 -9.53
N LEU A 20 -12.91 -11.88 -8.84
CA LEU A 20 -12.29 -10.80 -8.09
C LEU A 20 -11.45 -11.36 -6.95
N ASP A 21 -12.02 -12.26 -6.15
CA ASP A 21 -11.36 -12.95 -5.04
C ASP A 21 -10.15 -13.75 -5.53
N LYS A 22 -10.30 -14.55 -6.60
CA LYS A 22 -9.15 -15.27 -7.19
C LYS A 22 -8.03 -14.33 -7.61
N THR A 23 -8.36 -13.15 -8.15
CA THR A 23 -7.36 -12.17 -8.58
C THR A 23 -6.71 -11.46 -7.39
N LEU A 24 -7.48 -11.14 -6.35
CA LEU A 24 -6.99 -10.54 -5.11
C LEU A 24 -6.11 -11.52 -4.32
N GLU A 25 -6.52 -12.78 -4.23
CA GLU A 25 -5.76 -13.89 -3.65
C GLU A 25 -4.47 -14.14 -4.44
N ALA A 26 -4.53 -14.16 -5.77
CA ALA A 26 -3.33 -14.28 -6.62
C ALA A 26 -2.38 -13.08 -6.46
N LYS A 27 -2.89 -11.86 -6.32
CA LYS A 27 -2.06 -10.67 -6.03
C LYS A 27 -1.51 -10.67 -4.60
N ARG A 28 -2.23 -11.25 -3.64
CA ARG A 28 -1.75 -11.46 -2.27
C ARG A 28 -0.67 -12.55 -2.23
N GLY A 29 -0.84 -13.64 -2.98
CA GLY A 29 0.07 -14.79 -3.05
C GLY A 29 1.28 -14.61 -3.97
N ALA A 30 1.19 -13.78 -5.01
CA ALA A 30 2.34 -13.37 -5.84
C ALA A 30 3.35 -12.49 -5.07
N ALA A 31 2.99 -12.08 -3.85
CA ALA A 31 3.94 -11.64 -2.85
C ALA A 31 4.25 -12.79 -1.88
N GLY A 32 4.72 -13.90 -2.47
CA GLY A 32 5.20 -15.11 -1.81
C GLY A 32 6.74 -15.13 -1.68
N PRO A 33 7.31 -16.14 -1.01
CA PRO A 33 8.58 -16.06 -0.27
C PRO A 33 9.85 -15.95 -1.11
N ASP A 34 9.76 -16.07 -2.43
CA ASP A 34 10.92 -16.16 -3.33
C ASP A 34 11.47 -14.78 -3.74
N MET A 35 10.81 -13.73 -3.24
CA MET A 35 11.02 -12.33 -3.59
C MET A 35 11.59 -11.54 -2.41
N GLN A 36 12.56 -12.08 -1.67
CA GLN A 36 13.05 -11.42 -0.45
C GLN A 36 13.69 -10.04 -0.74
N GLU A 37 14.39 -9.88 -1.88
CA GLU A 37 14.85 -8.58 -2.39
C GLU A 37 13.74 -7.74 -3.05
N GLY A 38 12.81 -8.38 -3.78
CA GLY A 38 11.70 -7.67 -4.44
C GLY A 38 10.58 -7.23 -3.49
N SER A 39 10.46 -7.84 -2.31
CA SER A 39 9.49 -7.49 -1.27
C SER A 39 9.92 -6.23 -0.52
N ALA A 40 11.21 -6.12 -0.17
CA ALA A 40 11.77 -4.91 0.44
C ALA A 40 11.74 -3.72 -0.52
N ALA A 41 12.19 -3.92 -1.77
CA ALA A 41 12.14 -2.89 -2.79
C ALA A 41 10.69 -2.50 -3.14
N GLY A 42 9.77 -3.47 -3.25
CA GLY A 42 8.36 -3.23 -3.51
C GLY A 42 7.67 -2.46 -2.37
N LEU A 43 8.01 -2.78 -1.12
CA LEU A 43 7.52 -2.06 0.06
C LEU A 43 8.03 -0.61 0.08
N ALA A 44 9.32 -0.40 -0.21
CA ALA A 44 9.93 0.92 -0.30
C ALA A 44 9.30 1.76 -1.43
N MET A 45 9.13 1.19 -2.62
CA MET A 45 8.47 1.85 -3.76
C MET A 45 7.03 2.25 -3.42
N ARG A 46 6.30 1.38 -2.72
CA ARG A 46 4.95 1.71 -2.25
C ARG A 46 4.99 2.84 -1.22
N ALA A 47 5.88 2.80 -0.24
CA ALA A 47 6.00 3.87 0.75
C ALA A 47 6.27 5.24 0.09
N VAL A 48 7.17 5.29 -0.88
CA VAL A 48 7.42 6.52 -1.68
C VAL A 48 6.17 6.95 -2.44
N THR A 49 5.45 6.01 -3.04
CA THR A 49 4.20 6.31 -3.77
C THR A 49 3.14 6.88 -2.84
N GLU A 50 2.95 6.31 -1.65
CA GLU A 50 1.98 6.80 -0.66
C GLU A 50 2.31 8.23 -0.21
N LEU A 51 3.61 8.56 -0.04
CA LEU A 51 4.05 9.92 0.26
C LEU A 51 3.75 10.89 -0.89
N LEU A 52 4.05 10.50 -2.13
CA LEU A 52 3.80 11.33 -3.32
C LEU A 52 2.30 11.54 -3.55
N VAL A 53 1.47 10.52 -3.32
CA VAL A 53 0.01 10.63 -3.44
C VAL A 53 -0.54 11.60 -2.40
N GLY A 54 -0.11 11.49 -1.13
CA GLY A 54 -0.52 12.43 -0.09
C GLY A 54 -0.12 13.88 -0.41
N LEU A 55 1.12 14.08 -0.87
CA LEU A 55 1.61 15.39 -1.29
C LEU A 55 0.84 15.94 -2.50
N ALA A 56 0.58 15.11 -3.52
CA ALA A 56 -0.14 15.51 -4.72
C ALA A 56 -1.59 15.93 -4.39
N VAL A 57 -2.29 15.19 -3.53
CA VAL A 57 -3.66 15.54 -3.11
C VAL A 57 -3.69 16.89 -2.41
N CYS A 58 -2.75 17.14 -1.48
CA CYS A 58 -2.67 18.42 -0.79
C CYS A 58 -2.25 19.57 -1.71
N MET A 59 -1.34 19.33 -2.65
CA MET A 59 -0.91 20.35 -3.61
C MET A 59 -2.05 20.74 -4.55
N VAL A 60 -2.79 19.75 -5.09
CA VAL A 60 -3.95 19.99 -5.94
C VAL A 60 -5.04 20.73 -5.16
N GLY A 61 -5.39 20.23 -3.96
CA GLY A 61 -6.40 20.87 -3.10
C GLY A 61 -6.02 22.29 -2.68
N GLY A 62 -4.76 22.49 -2.26
CA GLY A 62 -4.23 23.80 -1.89
C GLY A 62 -4.21 24.77 -3.05
N TYR A 63 -3.82 24.33 -4.24
CA TYR A 63 -3.83 25.16 -5.45
C TYR A 63 -5.23 25.67 -5.80
N TYR A 64 -6.23 24.79 -5.79
CA TYR A 64 -7.62 25.20 -6.04
C TYR A 64 -8.15 26.13 -4.94
N ALA A 65 -7.80 25.88 -3.69
CA ALA A 65 -8.17 26.75 -2.58
C ALA A 65 -7.55 28.15 -2.74
N ASP A 66 -6.23 28.24 -2.97
CA ASP A 66 -5.55 29.52 -3.19
C ASP A 66 -6.15 30.28 -4.39
N ARG A 67 -6.51 29.57 -5.47
CA ARG A 67 -7.15 30.16 -6.65
C ARG A 67 -8.53 30.74 -6.33
N TYR A 68 -9.31 30.05 -5.50
CA TYR A 68 -10.68 30.46 -5.15
C TYR A 68 -10.69 31.65 -4.18
N PHE A 69 -9.81 31.66 -3.19
CA PHE A 69 -9.70 32.74 -2.21
C PHE A 69 -8.86 33.93 -2.70
N GLY A 70 -8.23 33.81 -3.88
CA GLY A 70 -7.35 34.83 -4.42
C GLY A 70 -6.11 35.07 -3.56
N THR A 71 -5.78 34.13 -2.67
CA THR A 71 -4.59 34.21 -1.82
C THR A 71 -3.36 33.86 -2.66
N ALA A 72 -2.24 34.57 -2.40
CA ALA A 72 -0.90 34.03 -2.71
C ALA A 72 -0.74 32.65 -2.00
N PRO A 73 0.29 31.81 -2.27
CA PRO A 73 0.28 30.35 -1.99
C PRO A 73 0.38 29.98 -0.48
N TRP A 74 -0.37 30.67 0.35
CA TRP A 74 -0.47 30.59 1.80
C TRP A 74 -1.27 29.38 2.22
N ILE A 75 -2.37 29.07 1.53
CA ILE A 75 -3.17 27.88 1.83
C ILE A 75 -2.38 26.64 1.40
N MET A 76 -1.72 26.66 0.24
CA MET A 76 -0.77 25.60 -0.13
C MET A 76 0.32 25.40 0.92
N LEU A 77 0.95 26.49 1.41
CA LEU A 77 1.99 26.41 2.44
C LEU A 77 1.45 25.79 3.74
N ALA A 78 0.26 26.19 4.16
CA ALA A 78 -0.37 25.70 5.37
C ALA A 78 -0.81 24.23 5.25
N LEU A 79 -1.23 23.77 4.07
CA LEU A 79 -1.64 22.39 3.80
C LEU A 79 -0.47 21.43 3.56
N MET A 80 0.71 21.95 3.21
CA MET A 80 1.90 21.14 2.97
C MET A 80 2.30 20.23 4.16
N PRO A 81 2.37 20.71 5.42
CA PRO A 81 2.64 19.84 6.56
C PRO A 81 1.55 18.79 6.80
N PHE A 82 0.29 19.09 6.46
CA PHE A 82 -0.80 18.11 6.56
C PHE A 82 -0.64 16.98 5.53
N GLY A 83 -0.24 17.30 4.30
CA GLY A 83 0.05 16.30 3.27
C GLY A 83 1.22 15.40 3.66
N LEU A 84 2.26 15.99 4.24
CA LEU A 84 3.41 15.25 4.77
C LEU A 84 2.99 14.34 5.93
N ALA A 85 2.25 14.87 6.90
CA ALA A 85 1.77 14.11 8.06
C ALA A 85 0.85 12.95 7.64
N ALA A 86 -0.07 13.18 6.71
CA ALA A 86 -0.95 12.15 6.17
C ALA A 86 -0.17 11.06 5.42
N GLY A 87 0.81 11.45 4.60
CA GLY A 87 1.69 10.52 3.89
C GLY A 87 2.51 9.66 4.88
N VAL A 88 3.10 10.27 5.90
CA VAL A 88 3.85 9.55 6.95
C VAL A 88 2.92 8.61 7.71
N MET A 89 1.69 9.03 8.05
CA MET A 89 0.68 8.15 8.67
C MET A 89 0.34 6.94 7.79
N ASN A 90 0.21 7.12 6.47
CA ASN A 90 -0.04 6.02 5.54
C ASN A 90 1.15 5.06 5.45
N VAL A 91 2.38 5.57 5.42
CA VAL A 91 3.60 4.76 5.43
C VAL A 91 3.75 4.00 6.73
N MET A 92 3.51 4.64 7.88
CA MET A 92 3.53 3.97 9.19
C MET A 92 2.51 2.84 9.25
N ARG A 93 1.31 3.04 8.69
CA ARG A 93 0.29 1.97 8.60
C ARG A 93 0.74 0.81 7.70
N LEU A 94 1.47 1.09 6.63
CA LEU A 94 2.08 0.08 5.77
C LEU A 94 3.21 -0.67 6.50
N ALA A 95 4.02 0.04 7.28
CA ALA A 95 5.11 -0.50 8.09
C ALA A 95 4.63 -1.31 9.31
N ASN A 96 3.44 -1.01 9.85
CA ASN A 96 2.84 -1.78 10.95
C ASN A 96 2.07 -3.03 10.45
N SER A 97 2.15 -3.33 9.15
CA SER A 97 1.55 -4.53 8.56
C SER A 97 2.56 -5.68 8.63
N LYS A 98 2.12 -6.89 8.99
CA LYS A 98 2.93 -8.10 9.22
C LYS A 98 4.06 -8.39 8.20
N ARG A 99 3.92 -7.90 6.96
CA ARG A 99 4.94 -8.01 5.90
C ARG A 99 6.19 -7.16 6.10
N ALA A 100 6.05 -6.00 6.75
CA ALA A 100 7.19 -5.14 7.04
C ALA A 100 8.02 -5.70 8.20
N ASP A 101 7.38 -6.34 9.18
CA ASP A 101 8.07 -7.06 10.26
C ASP A 101 8.89 -8.25 9.72
N ASP A 102 8.42 -8.95 8.69
CA ASP A 102 9.17 -10.04 8.05
C ASP A 102 10.40 -9.53 7.27
N VAL A 103 10.32 -8.33 6.70
CA VAL A 103 11.40 -7.70 5.90
C VAL A 103 12.39 -6.94 6.79
N LEU A 104 11.91 -6.27 7.84
CA LEU A 104 12.72 -5.41 8.73
C LEU A 104 13.10 -6.11 10.04
N GLY A 105 12.36 -7.14 10.45
CA GLY A 105 12.56 -7.92 11.67
C GLY A 105 13.15 -9.33 11.44
N GLY A 106 13.46 -9.69 10.19
CA GLY A 106 14.27 -10.86 9.91
C GLY A 106 15.67 -10.69 10.51
N LYS A 107 16.02 -11.54 11.49
CA LYS A 107 17.37 -11.74 12.04
C LYS A 107 18.44 -11.27 11.04
N GLY A 108 19.23 -10.28 11.44
CA GLY A 108 20.44 -9.89 10.72
C GLY A 108 21.29 -11.13 10.38
N PRO A 109 22.12 -11.07 9.33
CA PRO A 109 22.82 -12.23 8.79
C PRO A 109 23.45 -12.98 9.95
N VAL A 110 23.13 -14.27 10.08
CA VAL A 110 23.82 -15.16 11.01
C VAL A 110 25.28 -15.05 10.62
N ALA A 111 26.05 -14.27 11.41
CA ALA A 111 27.49 -14.18 11.25
C ALA A 111 27.97 -15.63 11.22
N PRO A 112 28.71 -16.05 10.19
CA PRO A 112 29.20 -17.42 10.14
C PRO A 112 30.00 -17.61 11.42
N SER A 113 29.52 -18.50 12.29
CA SER A 113 30.26 -18.92 13.48
C SER A 113 31.57 -19.48 12.93
N VAL A 114 32.63 -18.69 13.03
CA VAL A 114 33.99 -19.16 12.86
C VAL A 114 34.12 -20.29 13.86
N LYS A 115 34.22 -21.51 13.33
CA LYS A 115 34.73 -22.62 14.12
C LYS A 115 36.18 -22.27 14.35
N ASP A 116 36.50 -21.91 15.59
CA ASP A 116 37.87 -21.94 16.04
C ASP A 116 38.27 -23.42 15.98
N ASP A 117 39.05 -23.77 14.95
CA ASP A 117 39.71 -25.07 14.86
C ASP A 117 40.56 -25.22 16.13
N GLU A 118 40.26 -26.28 16.89
CA GLU A 118 40.99 -26.69 18.09
C GLU A 118 42.44 -27.06 17.69
N ASP A 119 43.43 -26.38 18.26
CA ASP A 119 44.84 -26.81 18.34
C ASP A 119 45.09 -27.57 19.66
#